data_AF-A0A1I8BL27-F1
#
_entry.id   AF-A0A1I8BL27-F1
#
_cell.length_a   1.000
_cell.length_b   1.000
_cell.length_c   1.000
_cell.angle_alpha   90.00
_cell.angle_beta   90.00
_cell.angle_gamma   90.00
#
_symmetry.space_group_name_H-M   'P 1'
#
loop_
_entity.id
_entity.type
_entity.pdbx_description
1 polymer ?
#
loop_
_entity_poly.entity_id
_entity_poly.type
_entity_poly.pdbx_seq_one_letter_code
_entity_poly.pdbx_strand_id
1 'polypeptide(L)'
;MTFESWFGKYSSYFEIEGKELPESVKVRLLVSKLGPEEYAQFERKMLPVKLSEMKFKDLISELAKEFGDPRSQLLKRFEALNDKCSAQQDIVEFGNRVNAQCERAQMSLSIEELKILIFISGIPSEQIAVRQMAMKFVENKTSQDQPVSLKEVIDPV
;
A
#
# COMPACT_ATOMS: atom_id res chain seq x y z
N MET A 1 -0.42 -3.35 -13.29
CA MET A 1 0.87 -3.22 -12.56
C MET A 1 0.78 -1.93 -11.77
N THR A 2 1.01 -1.94 -10.46
CA THR A 2 0.96 -0.71 -9.64
C THR A 2 2.27 0.05 -9.71
N PHE A 3 2.26 1.33 -9.35
CA PHE A 3 3.46 2.15 -9.30
C PHE A 3 4.54 1.54 -8.39
N GLU A 4 4.20 1.03 -7.20
CA GLU A 4 5.18 0.47 -6.27
C GLU A 4 5.85 -0.78 -6.84
N SER A 5 5.09 -1.63 -7.53
CA SER A 5 5.65 -2.82 -8.20
C SER A 5 6.57 -2.46 -9.35
N TRP A 6 6.24 -1.40 -10.12
CA TRP A 6 7.10 -0.92 -11.18
C TRP A 6 8.35 -0.24 -10.61
N PHE A 7 8.16 0.67 -9.66
CA PHE A 7 9.25 1.42 -9.04
C PHE A 7 10.20 0.49 -8.32
N GLY A 8 9.73 -0.51 -7.56
CA GLY A 8 10.59 -1.50 -6.92
C GLY A 8 11.44 -2.33 -7.90
N LYS A 9 10.99 -2.50 -9.16
CA LYS A 9 11.76 -3.17 -10.21
C LYS A 9 12.82 -2.26 -10.83
N TYR A 10 12.57 -0.96 -10.92
CA TYR A 10 13.40 -0.02 -11.67
C TYR A 10 14.08 1.05 -10.81
N SER A 11 13.88 1.06 -9.49
CA SER A 11 14.40 2.09 -8.58
C SER A 11 15.92 2.13 -8.58
N SER A 12 16.58 0.99 -8.76
CA SER A 12 18.04 0.90 -8.84
C SER A 12 18.60 1.87 -9.89
N TYR A 13 17.98 1.96 -11.08
CA TYR A 13 18.41 2.86 -12.15
C TYR A 13 18.48 4.33 -11.71
N PHE A 14 17.70 4.73 -10.70
CA PHE A 14 17.71 6.09 -10.15
C PHE A 14 18.61 6.23 -8.91
N GLU A 15 18.67 5.19 -8.08
CA GLU A 15 19.33 5.18 -6.76
C GLU A 15 20.80 4.79 -6.83
N ILE A 16 21.17 3.90 -7.76
CA ILE A 16 22.50 3.34 -7.95
C ILE A 16 23.11 3.91 -9.23
N GLU A 17 22.62 3.52 -10.41
CA GLU A 17 23.21 3.94 -11.69
C GLU A 17 23.05 5.45 -11.90
N GLY A 18 21.87 5.98 -11.56
CA GLY A 18 21.53 7.38 -11.67
C GLY A 18 21.91 8.22 -10.47
N LYS A 19 22.66 7.71 -9.49
CA LYS A 19 22.88 8.38 -8.20
C LYS A 19 23.33 9.84 -8.34
N GLU A 20 24.31 10.07 -9.21
CA GLU A 20 24.93 11.38 -9.47
C GLU A 20 24.12 12.28 -10.43
N LEU A 21 22.99 11.78 -10.98
CA LEU A 21 22.15 12.60 -11.83
C LEU A 21 21.53 13.76 -11.04
N PRO A 22 21.47 14.98 -11.63
CA PRO A 22 20.73 16.08 -11.03
C PRO A 22 19.28 15.68 -10.75
N GLU A 23 18.73 16.16 -9.64
CA GLU A 23 17.37 15.80 -9.21
C GLU A 23 16.32 16.08 -10.30
N SER A 24 16.43 17.21 -10.99
CA SER A 24 15.54 17.56 -12.10
C SER A 24 15.63 16.58 -13.27
N VAL A 25 16.78 15.94 -13.51
CA VAL A 25 16.93 14.89 -14.52
C VAL A 25 16.22 13.62 -14.07
N LYS A 26 16.38 13.21 -12.80
CA LYS A 26 15.68 12.03 -12.24
C LYS A 26 14.16 12.17 -12.33
N VAL A 27 13.66 13.36 -12.01
CA VAL A 27 12.25 13.74 -12.13
C VAL A 27 11.78 13.60 -13.58
N ARG A 28 12.46 14.22 -14.55
CA ARG A 28 12.08 14.12 -15.97
C ARG A 28 12.12 12.67 -16.46
N LEU A 29 13.14 11.91 -16.07
CA LEU A 29 13.27 10.50 -16.44
C LEU A 29 12.11 9.66 -15.89
N LEU A 30 11.74 9.83 -14.62
CA LEU A 30 10.61 9.11 -14.02
C LEU A 30 9.29 9.46 -14.69
N VAL A 31 9.03 10.76 -14.87
CA VAL A 31 7.80 11.24 -15.51
C VAL A 31 7.70 10.77 -16.96
N SER A 32 8.82 10.68 -17.70
CA SER A 32 8.84 10.15 -19.07
C SER A 32 8.48 8.66 -19.20
N LYS A 33 8.35 7.94 -18.08
CA LYS A 33 7.87 6.54 -18.05
C LYS A 33 6.35 6.42 -17.94
N LEU A 34 5.66 7.54 -17.67
CA LEU A 34 4.21 7.59 -17.74
C LEU A 34 3.76 7.54 -19.20
N GLY A 35 2.64 6.87 -19.46
CA GLY A 35 1.99 6.97 -20.75
C GLY A 35 1.38 8.36 -20.96
N PRO A 36 0.97 8.70 -22.19
CA PRO A 36 0.45 10.04 -22.50
C PRO A 36 -0.79 10.42 -21.65
N GLU A 37 -1.68 9.46 -21.39
CA GLU A 37 -2.89 9.69 -20.60
C GLU A 37 -2.58 9.85 -19.12
N GLU A 38 -1.74 8.97 -18.56
CA GLU A 38 -1.30 9.04 -17.17
C GLU A 38 -0.52 10.32 -16.89
N TYR A 39 0.36 10.72 -17.81
CA TYR A 39 1.07 11.99 -17.73
C TYR A 39 0.10 13.16 -17.69
N ALA A 40 -0.85 13.25 -18.63
CA ALA A 40 -1.78 14.37 -18.72
C ALA A 40 -2.72 14.43 -17.51
N GLN A 41 -3.14 13.28 -16.97
CA GLN A 41 -3.90 13.20 -15.73
C GLN A 41 -3.09 13.69 -14.54
N PHE A 42 -1.87 13.18 -14.38
CA PHE A 42 -1.01 13.51 -13.25
C PHE A 42 -0.57 14.97 -13.27
N GLU A 43 -0.19 15.50 -14.44
CA GLU A 43 0.16 16.92 -14.62
C GLU A 43 -0.99 17.84 -14.21
N ARG A 44 -2.23 17.55 -14.66
CA ARG A 44 -3.42 18.31 -14.24
C ARG A 44 -3.64 18.30 -12.74
N LYS A 45 -3.38 17.16 -12.08
CA LYS A 45 -3.54 17.01 -10.62
C LYS A 45 -2.50 17.80 -9.83
N MET A 46 -1.28 17.91 -10.35
CA MET A 46 -0.17 18.59 -9.66
C MET A 46 -0.21 20.11 -9.78
N LEU A 47 -1.03 20.68 -10.66
CA LEU A 47 -1.18 22.13 -10.79
C LEU A 47 -1.53 22.78 -9.44
N PRO A 48 -0.94 23.94 -9.12
CA PRO A 48 -0.10 24.79 -9.98
C PRO A 48 1.39 24.41 -10.04
N VAL A 49 1.81 23.35 -9.33
CA VAL A 49 3.22 22.92 -9.29
C VAL A 49 3.60 22.22 -10.59
N LYS A 50 4.69 22.65 -11.22
CA LYS A 50 5.22 21.97 -12.41
C LYS A 50 5.95 20.71 -12.00
N LEU A 51 5.72 19.61 -12.73
CA LEU A 51 6.40 18.34 -12.47
C LEU A 51 7.93 18.49 -12.46
N SER A 52 8.50 19.33 -13.32
CA SER A 52 9.95 19.58 -13.40
C SER A 52 10.55 20.28 -12.17
N GLU A 53 9.73 20.89 -11.33
CA GLU A 53 10.12 21.64 -10.13
C GLU A 53 9.92 20.81 -8.85
N MET A 54 9.27 19.65 -8.95
CA MET A 54 9.08 18.75 -7.82
C MET A 54 10.40 18.12 -7.40
N LYS A 55 10.54 17.83 -6.10
CA LYS A 55 11.63 16.97 -5.62
C LYS A 55 11.36 15.53 -6.03
N PHE A 56 12.42 14.78 -6.32
CA PHE A 56 12.29 13.39 -6.75
C PHE A 56 11.54 12.51 -5.75
N LYS A 57 11.80 12.69 -4.44
CA LYS A 57 11.10 11.98 -3.37
C LYS A 57 9.60 12.31 -3.32
N ASP A 58 9.24 13.57 -3.49
CA ASP A 58 7.85 14.02 -3.44
C ASP A 58 7.10 13.50 -4.66
N LEU A 59 7.74 13.49 -5.84
CA LEU A 59 7.19 12.89 -7.06
C LEU A 59 6.87 11.40 -6.87
N ILE A 60 7.80 10.62 -6.29
CA ILE A 60 7.57 9.19 -6.01
C ILE A 60 6.35 9.01 -5.10
N SER A 61 6.24 9.83 -4.05
CA SER A 61 5.11 9.79 -3.12
C SER A 61 3.78 10.08 -3.82
N GLU A 62 3.72 11.13 -4.64
CA GLU A 62 2.50 11.50 -5.36
C GLU A 62 2.12 10.48 -6.45
N LEU A 63 3.10 9.90 -7.14
CA LEU A 63 2.86 8.81 -8.10
C LEU A 63 2.39 7.53 -7.41
N ALA A 64 2.91 7.21 -6.22
CA ALA A 64 2.42 6.09 -5.42
C ALA A 64 0.98 6.33 -4.95
N LYS A 65 0.60 7.57 -4.62
CA LYS A 65 -0.79 7.88 -4.26
C LYS A 65 -1.75 7.78 -5.46
N GLU A 66 -1.31 8.19 -6.65
CA GLU A 66 -2.18 8.22 -7.83
C GLU A 66 -2.29 6.85 -8.52
N PHE A 67 -1.16 6.16 -8.68
CA PHE A 67 -1.04 4.94 -9.48
C PHE A 67 -0.63 3.71 -8.65
N GLY A 68 -0.57 3.85 -7.33
CA GLY A 68 -0.32 2.75 -6.41
C GLY A 68 -1.57 1.91 -6.14
N ASP A 69 -1.44 0.97 -5.21
CA ASP A 69 -2.57 0.15 -4.77
C ASP A 69 -3.48 0.97 -3.83
N PRO A 70 -4.73 1.29 -4.24
CA PRO A 70 -5.61 2.20 -3.50
C PRO A 70 -6.13 1.60 -2.18
N ARG A 71 -5.91 0.31 -1.95
CA ARG A 71 -6.37 -0.37 -0.73
C ARG A 71 -5.55 0.08 0.48
N SER A 72 -6.23 0.24 1.61
CA SER A 72 -5.58 0.56 2.89
C SER A 72 -4.62 -0.55 3.31
N GLN A 73 -3.63 -0.20 4.13
CA GLN A 73 -2.72 -1.21 4.68
C GLN A 73 -3.46 -2.22 5.55
N LEU A 74 -4.48 -1.80 6.29
CA LEU A 74 -5.31 -2.70 7.08
C LEU A 74 -6.03 -3.73 6.20
N LEU A 75 -6.60 -3.30 5.06
CA LEU A 75 -7.25 -4.21 4.12
C LEU A 75 -6.26 -5.21 3.51
N LYS A 76 -5.06 -4.76 3.10
CA LYS A 76 -4.01 -5.65 2.58
C LYS A 76 -3.60 -6.72 3.61
N ARG A 77 -3.44 -6.32 4.87
CA ARG A 77 -3.13 -7.24 5.99
C ARG A 77 -4.25 -8.22 6.26
N PHE A 78 -5.49 -7.74 6.25
CA PHE A 78 -6.69 -8.58 6.41
C PHE A 78 -6.79 -9.62 5.29
N GLU A 79 -6.62 -9.23 4.03
CA GLU A 79 -6.64 -10.15 2.89
C GLU A 79 -5.53 -11.19 3.00
N ALA A 80 -4.30 -10.78 3.32
CA ALA A 80 -3.16 -11.68 3.48
C ALA A 80 -3.39 -12.73 4.58
N LEU A 81 -3.98 -12.33 5.72
CA LEU A 81 -4.31 -13.24 6.82
C LEU A 81 -5.42 -14.22 6.46
N ASN A 82 -6.34 -13.84 5.57
CA ASN A 82 -7.47 -14.66 5.16
C ASN A 82 -7.21 -15.45 3.86
N ASP A 83 -6.02 -15.37 3.28
CA ASP A 83 -5.67 -16.14 2.09
C ASP A 83 -5.67 -17.64 2.42
N LYS A 84 -6.24 -18.45 1.50
CA LYS A 84 -6.41 -19.89 1.66
C LYS A 84 -5.91 -20.62 0.43
N CYS A 85 -5.24 -21.74 0.66
CA CYS A 85 -4.90 -22.67 -0.40
C CYS A 85 -6.17 -23.41 -0.86
N SER A 86 -6.40 -23.47 -2.17
CA SER A 86 -7.46 -24.31 -2.72
C SER A 86 -6.98 -25.77 -2.87
N ALA A 87 -7.92 -26.72 -2.92
CA ALA A 87 -7.58 -28.15 -2.97
C ALA A 87 -6.79 -28.56 -4.22
N GLN A 88 -6.88 -27.79 -5.31
CA GLN A 88 -6.21 -28.08 -6.58
C GLN A 88 -4.93 -27.26 -6.80
N GLN A 89 -4.59 -26.36 -5.87
CA GLN A 89 -3.47 -25.45 -6.03
C GLN A 89 -2.14 -26.13 -5.68
N ASP A 90 -1.09 -25.83 -6.44
CA ASP A 90 0.27 -26.19 -6.07
C ASP A 90 0.70 -25.50 -4.77
N ILE A 91 1.24 -26.27 -3.83
CA ILE A 91 1.55 -25.78 -2.49
C ILE A 91 2.74 -24.81 -2.48
N VAL A 92 3.68 -24.96 -3.42
CA VAL A 92 4.85 -24.08 -3.55
C VAL A 92 4.41 -22.74 -4.13
N GLU A 93 3.55 -22.75 -5.15
CA GLU A 93 2.94 -21.52 -5.67
C GLU A 93 2.09 -20.81 -4.62
N PHE A 94 1.35 -21.56 -3.77
CA PHE A 94 0.65 -20.98 -2.64
C PHE A 94 1.61 -20.30 -1.65
N GLY A 95 2.69 -20.97 -1.25
CA GLY A 95 3.71 -20.39 -0.37
C GLY A 95 4.35 -19.12 -0.94
N ASN A 96 4.67 -19.11 -2.23
CA ASN A 96 5.20 -17.94 -2.93
C ASN A 96 4.20 -16.77 -2.93
N ARG A 97 2.90 -17.07 -3.13
CA ARG A 97 1.84 -16.06 -3.06
C ARG A 97 1.70 -15.48 -1.65
N VAL A 98 1.68 -16.32 -0.62
CA VAL A 98 1.61 -15.89 0.78
C VAL A 98 2.79 -14.99 1.12
N ASN A 99 4.01 -15.38 0.76
CA ASN A 99 5.20 -14.56 0.96
C ASN A 99 5.06 -13.18 0.30
N ALA A 100 4.68 -13.13 -0.98
CA ALA A 100 4.50 -11.88 -1.71
C ALA A 100 3.40 -10.99 -1.12
N GLN A 101 2.29 -11.57 -0.63
CA GLN A 101 1.22 -10.81 0.02
C GLN A 101 1.65 -10.25 1.37
N CYS A 102 2.37 -11.04 2.19
CA CYS A 102 2.86 -10.60 3.49
C CYS A 102 3.85 -9.43 3.38
N GLU A 103 4.77 -9.47 2.40
CA GLU A 103 5.70 -8.36 2.13
C GLU A 103 4.95 -7.09 1.70
N ARG A 104 3.97 -7.22 0.78
CA ARG A 104 3.15 -6.09 0.32
C ARG A 104 2.28 -5.49 1.42
N ALA A 105 1.77 -6.33 2.31
CA ALA A 105 0.94 -5.93 3.45
C ALA A 105 1.76 -5.42 4.66
N GLN A 106 3.10 -5.49 4.59
CA GLN A 106 4.00 -5.11 5.67
C GLN A 106 3.62 -5.82 6.98
N MET A 107 3.61 -7.16 6.96
CA MET A 107 3.17 -8.03 8.08
C MET A 107 4.12 -8.05 9.30
N SER A 108 5.06 -7.10 9.39
CA SER A 108 5.87 -6.87 10.59
C SER A 108 5.03 -6.14 11.66
N LEU A 109 4.03 -6.84 12.20
CA LEU A 109 3.02 -6.30 13.10
C LEU A 109 3.49 -6.33 14.57
N SER A 110 3.05 -5.35 15.33
CA SER A 110 3.03 -5.44 16.80
C SER A 110 2.03 -6.50 17.27
N ILE A 111 2.17 -6.93 18.52
CA ILE A 111 1.25 -7.90 19.14
C ILE A 111 -0.20 -7.37 19.15
N GLU A 112 -0.40 -6.07 19.37
CA GLU A 112 -1.75 -5.49 19.35
C GLU A 112 -2.34 -5.45 17.95
N GLU A 113 -1.57 -5.07 16.92
CA GLU A 113 -2.02 -5.12 15.53
C GLU A 113 -2.39 -6.55 15.10
N LEU A 114 -1.62 -7.56 15.50
CA LEU A 114 -1.92 -8.95 15.21
C LEU A 114 -3.22 -9.41 15.90
N LYS A 115 -3.42 -9.06 17.18
CA LYS A 115 -4.67 -9.34 17.91
C LYS A 115 -5.89 -8.73 17.20
N ILE A 116 -5.77 -7.47 16.77
CA ILE A 116 -6.82 -6.76 16.04
C ILE A 116 -7.13 -7.46 14.72
N LEU A 117 -6.12 -7.85 13.95
CA LEU A 117 -6.31 -8.54 12.67
C LEU A 117 -6.93 -9.93 12.84
N ILE A 118 -6.51 -10.69 13.85
CA ILE A 118 -7.13 -11.98 14.20
C ILE A 118 -8.60 -11.76 14.57
N PHE A 119 -8.91 -10.76 15.39
CA PHE A 119 -10.28 -10.42 15.76
C PHE A 119 -11.12 -10.08 14.53
N ILE A 120 -10.69 -9.15 13.68
CA ILE A 120 -11.40 -8.73 12.47
C ILE A 120 -11.62 -9.93 11.52
N SER A 121 -10.61 -10.79 11.36
CA SER A 121 -10.67 -12.00 10.53
C SER A 121 -11.57 -13.09 11.10
N GLY A 122 -11.69 -13.14 12.43
CA GLY A 122 -12.57 -14.08 13.14
C GLY A 122 -14.04 -13.70 13.11
N ILE A 123 -14.40 -12.45 12.78
CA ILE A 123 -15.81 -12.04 12.65
C ILE A 123 -16.44 -12.81 11.48
N PRO A 124 -17.56 -13.51 11.66
CA PRO A 124 -18.21 -14.29 10.60
C PRO A 124 -18.77 -13.38 9.49
N SER A 125 -18.93 -13.93 8.28
CA SER A 125 -19.47 -13.21 7.10
C SER A 125 -20.86 -12.61 7.34
N GLU A 126 -21.65 -13.27 8.16
CA GLU A 126 -23.00 -12.90 8.58
C GLU A 126 -23.00 -11.59 9.39
N GLN A 127 -21.87 -11.25 10.02
CA GLN A 127 -21.66 -10.02 10.79
C GLN A 127 -20.76 -9.03 10.06
N ILE A 128 -20.90 -8.93 8.74
CA ILE A 128 -20.09 -8.03 7.90
C ILE A 128 -20.15 -6.57 8.36
N ALA A 129 -21.31 -6.11 8.88
CA ALA A 129 -21.45 -4.76 9.41
C ALA A 129 -20.53 -4.51 10.62
N VAL A 130 -20.44 -5.47 11.54
CA VAL A 130 -19.53 -5.41 12.70
C VAL A 130 -18.07 -5.38 12.24
N ARG A 131 -17.71 -6.22 11.25
CA ARG A 131 -16.36 -6.23 10.67
C ARG A 131 -16.01 -4.88 10.04
N GLN A 132 -16.92 -4.32 9.24
CA GLN A 132 -16.72 -3.02 8.60
C GLN A 132 -16.60 -1.89 9.63
N MET A 133 -17.37 -1.92 10.73
CA MET A 133 -17.24 -0.96 11.82
C MET A 133 -15.87 -1.06 12.51
N ALA A 134 -15.42 -2.28 12.84
CA ALA A 134 -14.12 -2.52 13.44
C ALA A 134 -12.98 -2.04 12.52
N MET A 135 -13.03 -2.35 11.22
CA MET A 135 -12.04 -1.88 10.24
C MET A 135 -12.02 -0.36 10.15
N LYS A 136 -13.19 0.30 10.05
CA LYS A 136 -13.28 1.77 10.01
C LYS A 136 -12.72 2.42 11.27
N PHE A 137 -12.99 1.84 12.45
CA PHE A 137 -12.47 2.35 13.70
C PHE A 137 -10.93 2.33 13.72
N VAL A 138 -10.33 1.21 13.33
CA VAL A 138 -8.87 1.06 13.23
C VAL A 138 -8.30 2.03 12.20
N GLU A 139 -8.87 2.10 11.00
CA GLU A 139 -8.41 3.02 9.95
C GLU A 139 -8.45 4.48 10.38
N ASN A 140 -9.51 4.91 11.07
CA ASN A 140 -9.65 6.28 11.57
C ASN A 140 -8.56 6.63 12.58
N LYS A 141 -8.27 5.73 13.53
CA LYS A 141 -7.23 5.92 14.54
C LYS A 141 -5.84 5.90 13.92
N THR A 142 -5.56 4.95 13.04
CA THR A 142 -4.26 4.85 12.34
C THR A 142 -4.01 6.06 11.45
N SER A 143 -5.04 6.61 10.79
CA SER A 143 -4.92 7.85 10.00
C SER A 143 -4.59 9.09 10.84
N GLN A 144 -4.78 9.02 12.15
CA GLN A 144 -4.45 10.07 13.12
C GLN A 144 -3.14 9.76 13.88
N ASP A 145 -2.36 8.77 13.43
CA ASP A 145 -1.17 8.25 14.11
C ASP A 145 -1.42 7.87 15.59
N GLN A 146 -2.65 7.47 15.91
CA GLN A 146 -3.01 7.03 17.26
C GLN A 146 -2.81 5.52 17.41
N PRO A 147 -2.22 5.06 18.53
CA PRO A 147 -2.19 3.64 18.83
C PRO A 147 -3.63 3.13 19.04
N VAL A 148 -3.85 1.87 18.68
CA VAL A 148 -5.12 1.17 18.85
C VAL A 148 -4.88 -0.14 19.57
N SER A 149 -5.65 -0.39 20.62
CA SER A 149 -5.69 -1.69 21.29
C SER A 149 -6.92 -2.50 20.87
N LEU A 150 -6.84 -3.82 20.96
CA LEU A 150 -8.00 -4.67 20.69
C LEU A 150 -9.20 -4.32 21.60
N LYS A 151 -8.95 -3.89 22.85
CA LYS A 151 -10.02 -3.50 23.78
C LYS A 151 -10.85 -2.34 23.26
N GLU A 152 -10.21 -1.33 22.71
CA GLU A 152 -10.91 -0.18 22.10
C GLU A 152 -11.72 -0.58 20.86
N VAL A 153 -11.26 -1.59 20.11
CA VAL A 153 -11.99 -2.09 18.92
C VAL A 153 -13.25 -2.88 19.32
N ILE A 154 -13.19 -3.62 20.44
CA ILE A 154 -14.31 -4.42 20.96
C ILE A 154 -15.38 -3.53 21.61
N ASP A 155 -14.95 -2.46 22.28
CA ASP A 155 -15.84 -1.52 23.00
C ASP A 155 -15.45 -0.07 22.67
N PRO A 156 -15.86 0.44 21.49
CA PRO A 156 -15.56 1.80 21.06
C PRO A 156 -16.43 2.79 21.84
N VAL A 157 -15.82 3.46 22.83
CA VAL A 157 -16.43 4.56 23.62
C VAL A 157 -16.70 5.79 22.75
#